data_AF-A0A6G3XH21-F1
#
_entry.id   AF-A0A6G3XH21-F1
#
_cell.length_a   1.000
_cell.length_b   1.000
_cell.length_c   1.000
_cell.angle_alpha   90.00
_cell.angle_beta   90.00
_cell.angle_gamma   90.00
#
_symmetry.space_group_name_H-M   'P 1'
#
loop_
_entity.id
_entity.type
_entity.pdbx_description
1 polymer ?
#
loop_
_entity_poly.entity_id
_entity_poly.type
_entity_poly.pdbx_seq_one_letter_code
_entity_poly.pdbx_strand_id
1 'polypeptide(L)' 'IGLDLGARTPEETALSIAAEIVAVRRGGSGVPLTGAHTPIHHDSSGQPLASVA' A
#
# COMPACT_ATOMS: atom_id res chain seq x y z
N ILE A 1 6.05 -8.67 -11.31
CA ILE A 1 4.72 -8.08 -10.99
C ILE A 1 4.22 -8.77 -9.73
N GLY A 2 3.84 -8.00 -8.73
CA GLY A 2 3.44 -8.40 -7.38
C GLY A 2 4.35 -7.85 -6.29
N LEU A 3 3.76 -7.50 -5.14
CA LEU A 3 4.51 -7.24 -3.90
C LEU A 3 5.25 -8.49 -3.44
N ASP A 4 6.39 -8.34 -2.78
CA ASP A 4 7.18 -9.46 -2.26
C ASP A 4 6.53 -10.07 -1.01
N LEU A 5 5.50 -10.89 -1.22
CA LEU A 5 4.78 -11.61 -0.18
C LEU A 5 5.33 -13.02 0.05
N GLY A 6 6.37 -13.43 -0.68
CA GLY A 6 6.92 -14.79 -0.60
C GLY A 6 6.00 -15.89 -1.13
N ALA A 7 5.14 -15.59 -2.11
CA ALA A 7 4.17 -16.53 -2.68
C ALA A 7 4.78 -17.91 -3.06
N ARG A 8 4.01 -18.96 -2.81
CA ARG A 8 4.29 -20.39 -3.06
C ARG A 8 3.15 -21.09 -3.79
N THR A 9 1.95 -20.54 -3.75
CA THR A 9 0.80 -21.03 -4.53
C THR A 9 0.36 -20.05 -5.62
N PRO A 10 -0.41 -20.51 -6.62
CA PRO A 10 -1.01 -19.62 -7.61
C PRO A 10 -1.90 -18.54 -6.98
N GLU A 11 -2.66 -18.86 -5.94
CA GLU A 11 -3.53 -17.93 -5.22
C GLU A 11 -2.70 -16.85 -4.52
N GLU A 12 -1.57 -17.23 -3.91
CA GLU A 12 -0.64 -16.27 -3.28
C GLU A 12 0.04 -15.38 -4.32
N THR A 13 0.29 -15.90 -5.52
CA THR A 13 0.80 -15.09 -6.65
C THR A 13 -0.26 -14.12 -7.16
N ALA A 14 -1.52 -14.54 -7.24
CA ALA A 14 -2.62 -13.65 -7.59
C ALA A 14 -2.79 -12.55 -6.54
N LEU A 15 -2.67 -12.90 -5.26
CA LEU A 15 -2.73 -11.96 -4.14
C LEU A 15 -1.59 -10.94 -4.21
N SER A 16 -0.36 -11.35 -4.50
CA SER A 16 0.77 -10.42 -4.58
C SER A 16 0.57 -9.37 -5.68
N ILE A 17 0.06 -9.79 -6.84
CA ILE A 17 -0.29 -8.90 -7.97
C ILE A 17 -1.43 -7.95 -7.58
N ALA A 18 -2.51 -8.48 -7.00
CA ALA A 18 -3.64 -7.68 -6.57
C ALA A 18 -3.22 -6.62 -5.52
N ALA A 19 -2.33 -6.99 -4.60
CA ALA A 19 -1.81 -6.09 -3.59
C ALA A 19 -0.98 -4.95 -4.19
N GLU A 20 -0.13 -5.21 -5.19
CA GLU A 20 0.60 -4.17 -5.92
C GLU A 20 -0.36 -3.20 -6.63
N ILE A 21 -1.38 -3.72 -7.31
CA ILE A 21 -2.38 -2.90 -8.01
C ILE A 21 -3.09 -1.95 -7.03
N VAL A 22 -3.50 -2.45 -5.86
CA VAL A 22 -4.16 -1.63 -4.84
C VAL A 22 -3.19 -0.59 -4.29
N ALA A 23 -1.95 -0.98 -3.96
CA ALA A 23 -0.92 -0.08 -3.44
C ALA A 23 -0.69 1.09 -4.41
N VAL A 24 -0.44 0.82 -5.70
CA VAL A 24 -0.25 1.85 -6.72
C VAL A 24 -1.47 2.76 -6.85
N ARG A 25 -2.68 2.19 -6.89
CA ARG A 25 -3.92 2.97 -7.06
C ARG A 25 -4.30 3.82 -5.84
N ARG A 26 -3.86 3.43 -4.64
CA ARG A 26 -4.22 4.08 -3.37
C ARG A 26 -3.05 4.84 -2.73
N GLY A 27 -1.88 4.86 -3.37
CA GLY A 27 -0.65 5.45 -2.79
C GLY A 27 -0.13 4.69 -1.57
N GLY A 28 -0.41 3.39 -1.47
CA GLY A 28 0.13 2.52 -0.43
C GLY A 28 1.58 2.13 -0.71
N SER A 29 2.37 1.93 0.34
CA SER A 29 3.80 1.59 0.22
C SER A 29 4.07 0.10 0.00
N GLY A 30 3.13 -0.79 0.37
CA GLY A 30 3.34 -2.23 0.33
C GLY A 30 4.32 -2.77 1.39
N VAL A 31 4.79 -1.93 2.31
CA VAL A 31 5.67 -2.32 3.43
C VAL A 31 4.86 -2.78 4.65
N PRO A 32 5.44 -3.57 5.57
CA PRO A 32 4.77 -3.95 6.81
C PRO A 32 4.28 -2.73 7.61
N LEU A 33 3.07 -2.83 8.17
CA LEU A 33 2.47 -1.80 9.02
C LEU A 33 2.91 -1.89 10.49
N THR A 34 3.54 -3.00 10.90
CA THR A 34 4.06 -3.16 12.25
C THR A 34 5.08 -2.07 12.54
N GLY A 35 4.81 -1.24 13.57
CA GLY A 35 5.66 -0.11 13.93
C GLY A 35 5.43 1.16 13.09
N ALA A 36 4.55 1.13 12.09
CA ALA A 36 4.11 2.33 11.40
C ALA A 36 3.06 3.08 12.25
N HIS A 37 3.16 4.41 12.30
CA HIS A 37 2.18 5.27 12.96
C HIS A 37 1.20 5.93 11.97
N THR A 38 1.15 5.44 10.73
CA THR A 38 0.25 5.93 9.69
C THR A 38 -1.08 5.17 9.71
N PRO A 39 -2.23 5.84 9.50
CA PRO A 39 -3.52 5.17 9.35
C PRO A 39 -3.49 4.13 8.21
N ILE A 40 -4.16 3.00 8.39
CA ILE A 40 -4.28 1.96 7.34
C ILE A 40 -5.18 2.46 6.20
N HIS A 41 -6.14 3.33 6.52
CA HIS A 41 -7.02 3.98 5.56
C HIS A 41 -6.60 5.44 5.42
N HIS A 42 -5.95 5.77 4.32
CA HIS A 42 -5.73 7.16 3.95
C HIS A 42 -7.03 7.69 3.34
N ASP A 43 -7.58 8.75 3.92
CA ASP A 43 -8.63 9.50 3.24
C ASP A 43 -7.97 10.25 2.06
N SER A 44 -8.56 10.16 0.87
CA SER A 44 -8.06 10.85 -0.33
C SER A 44 -8.14 12.38 -0.21
N SER A 45 -8.65 12.90 0.91
CA SER A 45 -8.76 14.32 1.26
C SER A 45 -7.48 14.94 1.84
N GLY A 46 -6.42 14.16 2.06
CA GLY A 46 -5.12 14.63 2.57
C GLY A 46 -4.29 15.41 1.55
N GLN A 47 -4.83 16.49 0.98
CA GLN A 47 -3.98 17.56 0.47
C GLN A 47 -3.12 18.04 1.64
N PRO A 48 -1.77 18.01 1.55
CA PRO A 48 -0.96 18.75 2.49
C PRO A 48 -1.40 20.20 2.36
N LEU A 49 -1.97 20.77 3.41
CA LEU A 49 -2.07 22.21 3.53
C LEU A 49 -0.62 22.69 3.47
N ALA A 50 -0.21 23.16 2.29
CA ALA A 50 1.07 23.81 2.09
C ALA A 50 1.16 24.88 3.19
N SER A 51 2.07 24.66 4.13
CA SER A 51 2.36 25.63 5.17
C SER A 51 2.84 26.87 4.46
N VAL A 52 1.99 27.89 4.42
CA VAL A 52 2.31 29.23 3.97
C VAL A 52 3.46 29.72 4.84
N ALA A 53 4.62 29.89 4.22
CA ALA A 53 5.73 30.72 4.69
C ALA A 53 6.26 31.47 3.47
#